data_AF-A0A2P7B2W0-F1
#
_entry.id   AF-A0A2P7B2W0-F1
#
_cell.length_a   1.000
_cell.length_b   1.000
_cell.length_c   1.000
_cell.angle_alpha   90.00
_cell.angle_beta   90.00
_cell.angle_gamma   90.00
#
_symmetry.space_group_name_H-M   'P 1'
#
loop_
_entity.id
_entity.type
_entity.pdbx_description
1 polymer ?
#
loop_
_entity_poly.entity_id
_entity_poly.type
_entity_poly.pdbx_seq_one_letter_code
_entity_poly.pdbx_strand_id
1 'polypeptide(L)'
;MHRRNLLQTVGHKVTAGYQNMWRAVSEGQLDAALEVWSSNVTEQYRPLNSEGKVEDHLGSLGLVAREGFVYPPHVASLCPGPAGLASVEELRRICHVVATPRHRRQIC
;
A
#
# COMPACT_ATOMS: atom_id res chain seq x y z
N MET A 1 10.10 21.03 -25.33
CA MET A 1 10.24 20.36 -24.02
C MET A 1 9.83 18.90 -24.15
N HIS A 2 10.78 17.97 -24.23
CA HIS A 2 10.50 16.53 -24.14
C HIS A 2 10.52 16.13 -22.67
N ARG A 3 9.38 15.70 -22.10
CA ARG A 3 9.35 15.00 -20.80
C ARG A 3 10.06 13.67 -20.99
N ARG A 4 11.34 13.59 -20.62
CA ARG A 4 12.02 12.30 -20.44
C ARG A 4 11.66 11.80 -19.05
N ASN A 5 10.94 10.69 -18.96
CA ASN A 5 10.81 9.97 -17.69
C ASN A 5 12.17 9.35 -17.36
N LEU A 6 12.55 9.34 -16.08
CA LEU A 6 13.91 8.99 -15.60
C LEU A 6 14.42 7.61 -16.07
N LEU A 7 13.53 6.71 -16.49
CA LEU A 7 13.80 5.31 -16.83
C LEU A 7 13.67 4.97 -18.32
N GLN A 8 13.33 5.92 -19.21
CA GLN A 8 13.12 5.64 -20.64
C GLN A 8 14.39 5.32 -21.44
N THR A 9 15.55 5.24 -20.78
CA THR A 9 16.85 4.99 -21.42
C THR A 9 17.26 3.50 -21.45
N VAL A 10 16.54 2.61 -20.76
CA VAL A 10 16.85 1.17 -20.71
C VAL A 10 15.64 0.36 -21.17
N GLY A 11 15.74 -0.26 -22.34
CA GLY A 11 14.62 -0.85 -23.10
C GLY A 11 13.98 -2.12 -22.52
N HIS A 12 13.93 -2.32 -21.20
CA HIS A 12 13.36 -3.51 -20.58
C HIS A 12 12.00 -3.21 -19.93
N LYS A 13 10.94 -3.80 -20.49
CA LYS A 13 9.63 -3.91 -19.83
C LYS A 13 9.63 -5.17 -18.96
N VAL A 14 9.58 -4.99 -17.64
CA VAL A 14 9.41 -6.09 -16.68
C VAL A 14 8.05 -5.95 -16.02
N THR A 15 7.28 -7.04 -15.95
CA THR A 15 6.04 -7.09 -15.17
C THR A 15 6.38 -7.54 -13.74
N ALA A 16 6.35 -6.61 -12.80
CA ALA A 16 6.63 -6.89 -11.39
C ALA A 16 5.44 -6.48 -10.51
N GLY A 17 4.98 -7.41 -9.67
CA GLY A 17 4.07 -7.13 -8.56
C GLY A 17 4.81 -7.33 -7.23
N TYR A 18 4.25 -6.82 -6.12
CA TYR A 18 4.89 -6.89 -4.80
C TYR A 18 5.27 -8.31 -4.35
N GLN A 19 4.56 -9.33 -4.83
CA GLN A 19 4.79 -10.73 -4.44
C GLN A 19 6.02 -11.36 -5.10
N ASN A 20 6.38 -10.94 -6.32
CA ASN A 20 7.52 -11.48 -7.08
C ASN A 20 8.69 -10.50 -7.19
N MET A 21 8.49 -9.23 -6.83
CA MET A 21 9.50 -8.17 -6.91
C MET A 21 10.78 -8.49 -6.13
N TRP A 22 10.69 -8.98 -4.89
CA TRP A 22 11.88 -9.18 -4.06
C TRP A 22 12.86 -10.18 -4.65
N ARG A 23 12.33 -11.26 -5.24
CA ARG A 23 13.15 -12.23 -5.96
C ARG A 23 13.79 -11.62 -7.20
N ALA A 24 13.02 -10.88 -7.99
CA ALA A 24 13.52 -10.21 -9.17
C ALA A 24 14.62 -9.18 -8.83
N VAL A 25 14.53 -8.47 -7.70
CA VAL A 25 15.61 -7.61 -7.19
C VAL A 25 16.82 -8.45 -6.78
N SER A 26 16.62 -9.54 -6.02
CA SER A 26 17.71 -10.41 -5.58
C SER A 26 18.48 -11.10 -6.72
N GLU A 27 17.82 -11.30 -7.85
CA GLU A 27 18.39 -11.92 -9.06
C GLU A 27 18.91 -10.87 -10.07
N GLY A 28 18.86 -9.57 -9.73
CA GLY A 28 19.31 -8.48 -10.59
C GLY A 28 18.44 -8.22 -11.82
N GLN A 29 17.20 -8.73 -11.83
CA GLN A 29 16.21 -8.45 -12.88
C GLN A 29 15.48 -7.12 -12.67
N LEU A 30 15.50 -6.58 -11.44
CA LEU A 30 15.00 -5.26 -11.09
C LEU A 30 16.07 -4.52 -10.28
N ASP A 31 16.30 -3.26 -10.61
CA ASP A 31 17.32 -2.46 -9.93
C ASP A 31 16.86 -1.96 -8.55
N ALA A 32 15.59 -1.54 -8.43
CA ALA A 32 15.07 -0.95 -7.20
C ALA A 32 13.54 -0.97 -7.12
N ALA A 33 13.02 -0.96 -5.89
CA ALA A 33 11.64 -0.67 -5.55
C ALA A 33 11.58 0.68 -4.83
N LEU A 34 10.85 1.66 -5.38
CA LEU A 34 10.85 3.03 -4.86
C LEU A 34 9.71 3.34 -3.89
N GLU A 35 8.67 2.51 -3.87
CA GLU A 35 7.56 2.61 -2.95
C GLU A 35 7.44 1.29 -2.20
N VAL A 36 8.09 1.18 -1.04
CA VAL A 36 7.97 0.03 -0.16
C VAL A 36 7.12 0.46 1.03
N TRP A 37 5.96 -0.14 1.21
CA TRP A 37 5.04 0.21 2.29
C TRP A 37 5.03 -0.87 3.34
N SER A 38 5.06 -0.49 4.62
CA SER A 38 5.11 -1.44 5.73
C SER A 38 3.98 -2.48 5.70
N SER A 39 2.80 -2.11 5.21
CA SER A 39 1.65 -3.01 5.10
C SER A 39 1.76 -4.05 3.99
N ASN A 40 2.59 -3.80 2.97
CA ASN A 40 2.65 -4.62 1.75
C ASN A 40 3.99 -5.33 1.53
N VAL A 41 4.94 -5.16 2.46
CA VAL A 41 6.15 -5.98 2.51
C VAL A 41 5.76 -7.43 2.73
N THR A 42 6.12 -8.29 1.77
CA THR A 42 5.82 -9.72 1.82
C THR A 42 6.87 -10.45 2.64
N GLU A 43 6.55 -11.66 3.12
CA GLU A 43 7.44 -12.46 3.97
C GLU A 43 8.81 -12.77 3.32
N GLN A 44 8.89 -12.73 1.99
CA GLN A 44 10.12 -12.97 1.22
C GLN A 44 11.21 -11.92 1.47
N TYR A 45 10.83 -10.71 1.86
CA TYR A 45 11.77 -9.61 2.04
C TYR A 45 12.79 -9.89 3.15
N ARG A 46 12.34 -10.33 4.34
CA ARG A 46 13.21 -10.46 5.51
C ARG A 46 14.35 -11.48 5.30
N PRO A 47 14.11 -12.69 4.74
CA PRO A 47 15.18 -13.62 4.43
C PRO A 47 16.17 -13.04 3.41
N LEU A 48 15.69 -12.47 2.32
CA LEU A 48 16.55 -11.91 1.26
C LEU A 48 17.39 -10.72 1.73
N ASN A 49 16.84 -9.89 2.61
CA ASN A 49 17.59 -8.82 3.26
C ASN A 49 18.66 -9.39 4.22
N SER A 50 18.32 -10.37 5.05
CA SER A 50 19.29 -11.02 5.96
C SER A 50 20.43 -11.74 5.23
N GLU A 51 20.18 -12.21 4.00
CA GLU A 51 21.17 -12.81 3.11
C GLU A 51 22.00 -11.76 2.33
N GLY A 52 21.71 -10.47 2.48
CA GLY A 52 22.38 -9.38 1.77
C GLY A 52 22.03 -9.30 0.28
N LYS A 53 20.94 -9.96 -0.16
CA LYS A 53 20.50 -9.96 -1.56
C LYS A 53 19.59 -8.79 -1.92
N VAL A 54 19.00 -8.15 -0.92
CA VAL A 54 18.14 -6.97 -1.06
C VAL A 54 18.46 -6.01 0.08
N GLU A 55 18.53 -4.72 -0.19
CA GLU A 55 18.79 -3.68 0.80
C GLU A 55 17.58 -2.75 0.92
N ASP A 56 17.10 -2.47 2.14
CA ASP A 56 15.98 -1.54 2.41
C ASP A 56 16.39 -0.08 2.17
N HIS A 57 17.61 0.23 2.58
CA HIS A 57 18.00 1.59 2.92
C HIS A 57 18.76 2.25 1.78
N LEU A 58 18.05 2.51 0.68
CA LEU A 58 18.54 3.43 -0.35
C LEU A 58 18.54 4.90 0.14
N GLY A 59 17.92 5.16 1.30
CA GLY A 59 17.85 6.48 1.96
C GLY A 59 16.48 6.74 2.58
N SER A 60 16.37 7.75 3.44
CA SER A 60 15.07 8.20 3.97
C SER A 60 14.37 9.12 2.97
N LEU A 61 13.08 8.88 2.72
CA LEU A 61 12.24 9.75 1.88
C LEU A 61 11.75 11.01 2.61
N GLY A 62 12.00 11.13 3.93
CA GLY A 62 11.48 12.23 4.74
C GLY A 62 9.96 12.20 4.96
N LEU A 63 9.32 11.06 4.67
CA LEU A 63 7.87 10.86 4.81
C LEU A 63 7.54 10.07 6.06
N VAL A 64 6.47 10.46 6.75
CA VAL A 64 5.85 9.66 7.81
C VAL A 64 4.62 8.98 7.23
N ALA A 65 4.81 7.76 6.73
CA ALA A 65 3.73 6.97 6.15
C ALA A 65 2.71 6.57 7.23
N ARG A 66 1.41 6.63 6.89
CA ARG A 66 0.32 6.10 7.71
C ARG A 66 -0.59 5.27 6.83
N GLU A 67 -0.88 4.06 7.29
CA GLU A 67 -1.71 3.09 6.59
C GLU A 67 -2.84 2.66 7.52
N GLY A 68 -4.07 2.68 7.03
CA GLY A 68 -5.24 2.35 7.83
C GLY A 68 -6.54 2.75 7.16
N PHE A 69 -7.65 2.49 7.85
CA PHE A 69 -8.97 2.92 7.38
C PHE A 69 -9.12 4.43 7.52
N VAL A 70 -9.57 5.08 6.46
CA VAL A 70 -9.89 6.51 6.43
C VAL A 70 -11.29 6.67 5.85
N TYR A 71 -12.03 7.65 6.38
CA TYR A 71 -13.34 8.04 5.86
C TYR A 71 -13.34 9.53 5.51
N PRO A 72 -14.13 9.97 4.51
CA PRO A 72 -14.27 11.38 4.20
C PRO A 72 -14.88 12.18 5.37
N PRO A 73 -14.48 13.44 5.61
CA PRO A 73 -14.94 14.22 6.77
C PRO A 73 -16.47 14.31 6.93
N HIS A 74 -17.24 14.36 5.83
CA HIS A 74 -18.70 14.43 5.90
C HIS A 74 -19.35 13.18 6.51
N VAL A 75 -18.68 12.02 6.46
CA VAL A 75 -19.18 10.78 7.06
C VAL A 75 -19.14 10.85 8.60
N ALA A 76 -18.23 11.66 9.17
CA ALA A 76 -18.20 11.93 10.61
C ALA A 76 -19.53 12.50 11.12
N SER A 77 -20.18 13.35 10.31
CA SER A 77 -21.46 13.97 10.64
C SER A 77 -22.65 13.01 10.55
N LEU A 78 -22.54 11.96 9.75
CA LEU A 78 -23.58 10.93 9.61
C LEU A 78 -23.57 9.95 10.79
N CYS A 79 -22.45 9.83 11.48
CA CYS A 79 -22.23 8.85 12.54
C CYS A 79 -21.46 9.45 13.72
N PRO A 80 -22.10 10.32 14.53
CA PRO A 80 -21.45 11.10 15.60
C PRO A 80 -21.21 10.28 16.88
N GLY A 81 -20.75 9.04 16.76
CA GLY A 81 -20.50 8.15 17.90
C GLY A 81 -19.60 8.80 18.96
N PRO A 82 -19.64 8.34 20.23
CA PRO A 82 -18.95 8.99 21.34
C PRO A 82 -17.42 9.10 21.18
N ALA A 83 -16.82 8.37 20.23
CA ALA A 83 -15.40 8.42 19.87
C ALA A 83 -15.12 8.82 18.39
N GLY A 84 -16.14 9.23 17.62
CA GLY A 84 -16.06 9.30 16.15
C GLY A 84 -15.93 7.92 15.50
N LEU A 85 -15.80 7.85 14.16
CA LEU A 85 -15.56 6.57 13.45
C LEU A 85 -14.09 6.13 13.64
N ALA A 86 -13.75 5.66 14.84
CA ALA A 86 -12.38 5.38 15.23
C ALA A 86 -12.02 3.89 15.17
N SER A 87 -13.01 3.00 14.93
CA SER A 87 -12.81 1.55 14.92
C SER A 87 -13.46 0.83 13.74
N VAL A 88 -12.91 -0.33 13.39
CA VAL A 88 -13.48 -1.23 12.38
C VAL A 88 -14.88 -1.72 12.80
N GLU A 89 -15.10 -1.89 14.10
CA GLU A 89 -16.39 -2.25 14.69
C GLU A 89 -17.44 -1.15 14.49
N GLU A 90 -17.06 0.12 14.59
CA GLU A 90 -17.97 1.24 14.29
C GLU A 90 -18.29 1.34 12.80
N LEU A 91 -17.32 1.07 11.92
CA LEU A 91 -17.56 0.99 10.48
C LEU A 91 -18.60 -0.09 10.13
N ARG A 92 -18.58 -1.25 10.83
CA ARG A 92 -19.61 -2.28 10.66
C ARG A 92 -21.00 -1.82 11.10
N ARG A 93 -21.11 -1.08 12.20
CA ARG A 93 -22.41 -0.53 12.66
C ARG A 93 -23.05 0.41 11.65
N ILE A 94 -22.22 1.14 10.91
CA ILE A 94 -22.65 2.11 9.90
C ILE A 94 -22.60 1.54 8.49
N CYS A 95 -22.53 0.21 8.34
CA CYS A 95 -22.45 -0.49 7.06
C CYS A 95 -23.56 -0.05 6.08
N HIS A 96 -24.76 0.29 6.57
CA HIS A 96 -25.84 0.81 5.74
C HIS A 96 -25.57 2.21 5.11
N VAL A 97 -24.67 3.00 5.71
CA VAL A 97 -24.23 4.32 5.23
C VAL A 97 -23.11 4.20 4.21
N VAL A 98 -22.13 3.31 4.47
CA VAL A 98 -20.93 3.17 3.63
C VAL A 98 -21.06 2.14 2.52
N ALA A 99 -21.99 1.18 2.63
CA ALA A 99 -22.21 0.16 1.62
C ALA A 99 -23.34 0.54 0.65
N THR A 100 -23.05 0.37 -0.64
CA THR A 100 -24.07 0.46 -1.71
C THR A 100 -25.22 -0.54 -1.45
N PRO A 101 -26.46 -0.24 -1.87
CA PRO A 101 -27.62 -1.11 -1.65
C PRO A 101 -27.42 -2.56 -2.12
N ARG A 102 -26.67 -2.76 -3.22
CA ARG A 102 -26.35 -4.09 -3.79
C ARG A 102 -25.58 -4.98 -2.80
N HIS A 103 -24.67 -4.41 -2.02
CA HIS A 103 -23.75 -5.16 -1.17
C HIS A 103 -24.18 -5.21 0.30
N ARG A 104 -25.22 -4.47 0.69
CA ARG A 104 -25.72 -4.42 2.08
C ARG A 104 -26.24 -5.74 2.63
N ARG A 105 -26.64 -6.69 1.79
CA ARG A 105 -27.14 -8.01 2.25
C ARG A 105 -26.05 -9.06 2.40
N GLN A 106 -24.82 -8.75 2.01
CA GLN A 106 -23.68 -9.67 2.02
C GLN A 106 -22.63 -9.28 3.08
N ILE A 107 -22.53 -7.99 3.36
CA ILE A 107 -21.48 -7.40 4.22
C ILE A 107 -22.07 -6.86 5.53
N CYS A 108 -23.37 -6.53 5.50
CA CYS A 108 -24.25 -6.32 6.65
C CYS A 108 -25.33 -7.42 6.61
#